data_AF-A0A3M1DGP2-F1
#
_entry.id   AF-A0A3M1DGP2-F1
#
_cell.length_a   1.000
_cell.length_b   1.000
_cell.length_c   1.000
_cell.angle_alpha   90.00
_cell.angle_beta   90.00
_cell.angle_gamma   90.00
#
_symmetry.space_group_name_H-M   'P 1'
#
loop_
_entity.id
_entity.type
_entity.pdbx_description
1 polymer ?
#
loop_
_entity_poly.entity_id
_entity_poly.type
_entity_poly.pdbx_seq_one_letter_code
_entity_poly.pdbx_strand_id
1 'polypeptide(L)'
;MRNSGSSVPAGIGLALAFSSQAVIPYTINPESLGMVIVPIVFLFGIGLWLLLDPPSDVRLNPVALAPLLLLPALFLNIRSDWPVILGLLLSFWICLIAGMSLKRTRMRQFSLVLGGCLAAISLVGMLHWAFGGATGWTILGLGLTMDHQGRLIGPFPNPNILADVCAAAWLLLWLTGSRSDSGSDKTTVVLAIVLGSAIVATASRGGLLVWLLAILLAQWISPRSIRQILPPILASLLIGIALQSLFATDTSQYAERLVQTYHEGLGERLDIWASAFCMWLDHPWLGVGFGRFGSHFLDAQAMAHRLWPDLTPGLGTTTSAHNILLQLMAEAGVPGLILWIGITALLLRTILRDRDAWHAIPMAAAAILWAGGLIHITLIEPYPLLLFALFLGAGSGWMPSRRGIRPALLATASLAMALLMIPSGLRATEAWAALPAWMNAKQVEQKRELANILLGWPQTAPYFVSLSASMHLDRPDLLSRSLRELDRAWAILQTPELLKARILAYEAGGRMDEACALRERLMHQGWAENRITPLRKTDASCMQSRH
;
A
#
# COMPACT_ATOMS: atom_id res chain seq x y z
N MET A 1 24.80 -44.67 -22.46
CA MET A 1 25.30 -44.71 -21.08
C MET A 1 25.85 -43.33 -20.71
N ARG A 2 25.68 -42.95 -19.44
CA ARG A 2 25.94 -41.66 -18.76
C ARG A 2 27.43 -41.22 -18.88
N ASN A 3 27.83 -39.95 -18.70
CA ASN A 3 27.72 -39.04 -17.53
C ASN A 3 27.97 -37.59 -18.01
N SER A 4 27.16 -36.58 -17.69
CA SER A 4 26.93 -35.91 -16.39
C SER A 4 28.11 -35.04 -15.94
N GLY A 5 27.87 -33.73 -15.99
CA GLY A 5 28.82 -32.68 -15.59
C GLY A 5 28.17 -31.29 -15.62
N SER A 6 26.89 -31.19 -15.24
CA SER A 6 26.25 -29.91 -14.94
C SER A 6 26.53 -29.58 -13.48
N SER A 7 27.67 -28.94 -13.23
CA SER A 7 27.92 -28.27 -11.96
C SER A 7 26.88 -27.17 -11.79
N VAL A 8 26.09 -27.29 -10.72
CA VAL A 8 25.30 -26.21 -10.15
C VAL A 8 26.29 -25.17 -9.63
N PRO A 9 26.34 -23.92 -10.14
CA PRO A 9 27.16 -22.89 -9.54
C PRO A 9 26.29 -22.04 -8.62
N ALA A 10 26.41 -22.29 -7.31
CA ALA A 10 26.40 -21.28 -6.25
C ALA A 10 25.24 -20.25 -6.16
N GLY A 11 24.05 -20.54 -6.70
CA GLY A 11 22.89 -19.63 -6.62
C GLY A 11 21.93 -19.85 -5.44
N ILE A 12 22.05 -20.98 -4.72
CA ILE A 12 21.06 -21.39 -3.70
C ILE A 12 21.60 -21.20 -2.27
N GLY A 13 22.93 -21.18 -2.09
CA GLY A 13 23.57 -20.93 -0.79
C GLY A 13 23.54 -19.46 -0.35
N LEU A 14 23.53 -18.50 -1.29
CA LEU A 14 23.42 -17.08 -0.95
C LEU A 14 21.98 -16.69 -0.58
N ALA A 15 20.98 -17.35 -1.17
CA ALA A 15 19.57 -17.13 -0.84
C ALA A 15 19.19 -17.63 0.56
N LEU A 16 19.96 -18.57 1.13
CA LEU A 16 19.79 -19.09 2.49
C LEU A 16 20.73 -18.44 3.54
N ALA A 17 21.76 -17.72 3.10
CA ALA A 17 22.64 -16.96 4.00
C ALA A 17 22.05 -15.61 4.40
N PHE A 18 21.16 -15.03 3.58
CA PHE A 18 20.45 -13.78 3.89
C PHE A 18 19.14 -13.98 4.68
N SER A 19 18.82 -15.20 5.08
CA SER A 19 17.69 -15.52 5.97
C SER A 19 18.04 -15.59 7.46
N SER A 20 19.24 -15.15 7.88
CA SER A 20 19.55 -15.04 9.31
C SER A 20 19.06 -13.71 9.88
N GLN A 21 18.28 -13.82 10.96
CA GLN A 21 17.49 -12.79 11.64
C GLN A 21 18.30 -11.69 12.35
N ALA A 22 19.39 -11.22 11.78
CA ALA A 22 20.22 -10.19 12.40
C ALA A 22 19.97 -8.82 11.75
N VAL A 23 19.24 -7.98 12.49
CA VAL A 23 19.22 -6.50 12.44
C VAL A 23 18.10 -5.84 11.60
N ILE A 24 17.00 -5.56 12.32
CA ILE A 24 15.89 -4.61 12.05
C ILE A 24 16.32 -3.22 12.60
N PRO A 25 16.11 -2.03 11.97
CA PRO A 25 14.83 -1.28 12.07
C PRO A 25 14.47 -0.18 11.03
N TYR A 26 13.15 -0.01 10.78
CA TYR A 26 12.42 1.28 10.86
C TYR A 26 12.32 2.34 9.72
N THR A 27 11.23 2.44 8.94
CA THR A 27 10.68 3.58 8.14
C THR A 27 9.35 3.08 7.53
N ILE A 28 8.12 3.53 7.80
CA ILE A 28 7.56 4.83 8.23
C ILE A 28 6.50 4.60 9.36
N ASN A 29 6.57 3.44 10.02
CA ASN A 29 6.04 3.16 11.36
C ASN A 29 7.07 2.23 12.03
N PRO A 30 7.56 2.52 13.26
CA PRO A 30 8.55 1.71 13.98
C PRO A 30 8.17 0.24 14.26
N GLU A 31 7.03 -0.24 13.75
CA GLU A 31 6.62 -1.65 13.84
C GLU A 31 6.50 -2.39 12.48
N SER A 32 6.70 -1.74 11.31
CA SER A 32 6.43 -2.32 9.96
C SER A 32 7.58 -2.58 8.94
N LEU A 33 8.87 -2.39 9.26
CA LEU A 33 9.98 -2.38 8.27
C LEU A 33 10.20 -3.71 7.54
N GLY A 34 9.91 -4.84 8.18
CA GLY A 34 10.08 -6.16 7.58
C GLY A 34 9.29 -6.34 6.26
N MET A 35 8.16 -5.64 6.11
CA MET A 35 7.28 -5.80 4.95
C MET A 35 7.78 -5.10 3.68
N VAL A 36 8.67 -4.10 3.79
CA VAL A 36 9.12 -3.27 2.66
C VAL A 36 10.48 -3.74 2.11
N ILE A 37 11.36 -4.26 2.97
CA ILE A 37 12.73 -4.64 2.58
C ILE A 37 12.72 -5.82 1.60
N VAL A 38 11.94 -6.87 1.86
CA VAL A 38 12.01 -8.09 1.04
C VAL A 38 11.54 -7.85 -0.40
N PRO A 39 10.42 -7.16 -0.65
CA PRO A 39 10.02 -6.81 -2.01
C PRO A 39 11.06 -5.93 -2.74
N ILE A 40 11.71 -5.00 -2.04
CA ILE A 40 12.79 -4.15 -2.59
C ILE A 40 14.02 -5.00 -2.93
N VAL A 41 14.50 -5.83 -2.00
CA VAL A 41 15.66 -6.71 -2.20
C VAL A 41 15.40 -7.70 -3.32
N PHE A 42 14.18 -8.21 -3.45
CA PHE A 42 13.79 -9.12 -4.52
C PHE A 42 13.82 -8.43 -5.89
N LEU A 43 13.20 -7.25 -6.04
CA LEU A 43 13.23 -6.50 -7.29
C LEU A 43 14.63 -5.96 -7.61
N PHE A 44 15.39 -5.58 -6.58
CA PHE A 44 16.80 -5.23 -6.70
C PHE A 44 17.61 -6.43 -7.20
N GLY A 45 17.39 -7.63 -6.65
CA GLY A 45 18.03 -8.87 -7.09
C GLY A 45 17.68 -9.21 -8.54
N ILE A 46 16.43 -9.01 -8.96
CA ILE A 46 16.02 -9.16 -10.37
C ILE A 46 16.70 -8.10 -11.26
N GLY A 47 16.71 -6.84 -10.83
CA GLY A 47 17.38 -5.75 -11.54
C GLY A 47 18.88 -6.01 -11.69
N LEU A 48 19.54 -6.48 -10.64
CA LEU A 48 20.94 -6.85 -10.63
C LEU A 48 21.20 -8.08 -11.50
N TRP A 49 20.35 -9.11 -11.44
CA TRP A 49 20.43 -10.27 -12.34
C TRP A 49 20.33 -9.87 -13.81
N LEU A 50 19.43 -8.93 -14.14
CA LEU A 50 19.31 -8.37 -15.49
C LEU A 50 20.54 -7.56 -15.92
N LEU A 51 21.24 -6.94 -14.96
CA LEU A 51 22.46 -6.16 -15.19
C LEU A 51 23.74 -7.01 -15.26
N LEU A 52 23.79 -8.14 -14.54
CA LEU A 52 24.95 -9.05 -14.46
C LEU A 52 25.07 -9.97 -15.69
N ASP A 53 24.05 -10.04 -16.55
CA ASP A 53 24.13 -10.60 -17.90
C ASP A 53 23.83 -9.51 -18.95
N PRO A 54 24.68 -8.48 -19.02
CA PRO A 54 24.42 -7.30 -19.83
C PRO A 54 24.47 -7.67 -21.33
N PRO A 55 23.76 -6.92 -22.20
CA PRO A 55 23.93 -7.05 -23.64
C PRO A 55 25.41 -6.87 -24.02
N SER A 56 25.87 -7.59 -25.05
CA SER A 56 27.22 -7.49 -25.63
C SER A 56 27.64 -6.05 -25.99
N ASP A 57 26.67 -5.15 -26.08
CA ASP A 57 26.82 -3.79 -26.61
C ASP A 57 26.81 -2.72 -25.50
N VAL A 58 26.64 -3.12 -24.22
CA VAL A 58 26.61 -2.22 -23.06
C VAL A 58 27.79 -2.54 -22.14
N ARG A 59 28.91 -1.80 -22.31
CA ARG A 59 30.04 -1.87 -21.37
C ARG A 59 29.72 -1.03 -20.13
N LEU A 60 29.29 -1.68 -19.05
CA LEU A 60 29.16 -1.04 -17.74
C LEU A 60 30.52 -1.00 -17.03
N ASN A 61 30.89 0.17 -16.51
CA ASN A 61 32.14 0.40 -15.77
C ASN A 61 32.05 -0.28 -14.38
N PRO A 62 33.03 -1.12 -13.96
CA PRO A 62 33.07 -1.72 -12.62
C PRO A 62 32.99 -0.69 -11.47
N VAL A 63 33.42 0.54 -11.71
CA VAL A 63 33.31 1.65 -10.76
C VAL A 63 31.86 2.07 -10.53
N ALA A 64 30.95 1.85 -11.50
CA ALA A 64 29.51 2.07 -11.33
C ALA A 64 28.83 0.96 -10.49
N LEU A 65 29.48 -0.21 -10.35
CA LEU A 65 29.04 -1.36 -9.53
C LEU A 65 29.50 -1.29 -8.06
N ALA A 66 30.54 -0.51 -7.77
CA ALA A 66 31.09 -0.41 -6.41
C ALA A 66 30.11 0.20 -5.38
N PRO A 67 29.34 1.28 -5.70
CA PRO A 67 28.28 1.75 -4.81
C PRO A 67 27.16 0.71 -4.65
N LEU A 68 26.85 -0.07 -5.71
CA LEU A 68 25.77 -1.07 -5.75
C LEU A 68 25.95 -2.23 -4.77
N LEU A 69 27.20 -2.61 -4.45
CA LEU A 69 27.52 -3.68 -3.50
C LEU A 69 27.67 -3.19 -2.06
N LEU A 70 27.99 -1.91 -1.88
CA LEU A 70 28.20 -1.29 -0.56
C LEU A 70 26.91 -0.71 0.03
N LEU A 71 25.88 -0.52 -0.81
CA LEU A 71 24.60 0.07 -0.40
C LEU A 71 23.99 -0.67 0.79
N PRO A 72 23.71 -2.00 0.77
CA PRO A 72 23.08 -2.69 1.90
C PRO A 72 23.84 -2.53 3.23
N ALA A 73 25.18 -2.42 3.18
CA ALA A 73 26.02 -2.24 4.36
C ALA A 73 25.98 -0.81 4.93
N LEU A 74 25.66 0.20 4.12
CA LEU A 74 25.49 1.59 4.55
C LEU A 74 24.13 1.83 5.25
N PHE A 75 23.12 1.00 4.99
CA PHE A 75 21.77 1.13 5.57
C PHE A 75 21.62 0.52 6.97
N LEU A 76 22.55 -0.33 7.41
CA LEU A 76 22.41 -1.08 8.66
C LEU A 76 22.68 -0.25 9.94
N ASN A 77 23.04 1.04 9.83
CA ASN A 77 23.57 1.76 10.98
C ASN A 77 23.20 3.25 11.12
N ILE A 78 22.12 3.72 10.48
CA ILE A 78 21.77 5.16 10.53
C ILE A 78 20.31 5.35 10.98
N ARG A 79 20.13 6.06 12.10
CA ARG A 79 18.83 6.41 12.73
C ARG A 79 17.95 7.42 11.95
N SER A 80 18.37 7.87 10.76
CA SER A 80 17.68 8.90 9.98
C SER A 80 16.97 8.29 8.77
N ASP A 81 15.87 8.90 8.32
CA ASP A 81 15.08 8.41 7.16
C ASP A 81 15.81 8.55 5.80
N TRP A 82 16.82 9.44 5.69
CA TRP A 82 17.51 9.81 4.44
C TRP A 82 18.10 8.64 3.63
N PRO A 83 18.77 7.64 4.23
CA PRO A 83 19.27 6.49 3.50
C PRO A 83 18.14 5.79 2.78
N VAL A 84 17.02 5.45 3.44
CA VAL A 84 15.91 4.70 2.82
C VAL A 84 15.39 5.40 1.57
N ILE A 85 15.23 6.72 1.61
CA ILE A 85 14.81 7.52 0.46
C ILE A 85 15.84 7.43 -0.67
N LEU A 86 17.13 7.59 -0.36
CA LEU A 86 18.19 7.44 -1.34
C LEU A 86 18.22 6.01 -1.93
N GLY A 87 17.98 4.99 -1.11
CA GLY A 87 17.88 3.59 -1.54
C GLY A 87 16.70 3.36 -2.50
N LEU A 88 15.54 3.96 -2.22
CA LEU A 88 14.37 3.90 -3.09
C LEU A 88 14.60 4.63 -4.41
N LEU A 89 15.20 5.83 -4.36
CA LEU A 89 15.57 6.60 -5.55
C LEU A 89 16.52 5.82 -6.45
N LEU A 90 17.58 5.25 -5.87
CA LEU A 90 18.54 4.43 -6.59
C LEU A 90 17.87 3.17 -7.15
N SER A 91 17.04 2.50 -6.36
CA SER A 91 16.31 1.30 -6.80
C SER A 91 15.39 1.59 -7.98
N PHE A 92 14.69 2.74 -7.97
CA PHE A 92 13.85 3.14 -9.09
C PHE A 92 14.67 3.31 -10.36
N TRP A 93 15.79 4.04 -10.27
CA TRP A 93 16.69 4.25 -11.40
C TRP A 93 17.29 2.94 -11.91
N ILE A 94 17.69 2.04 -11.00
CA ILE A 94 18.19 0.71 -11.33
C ILE A 94 17.12 -0.09 -12.06
N CYS A 95 15.89 -0.14 -11.55
CA CYS A 95 14.78 -0.84 -12.20
C CYS A 95 14.47 -0.24 -13.57
N LEU A 96 14.47 1.08 -13.71
CA LEU A 96 14.27 1.76 -14.99
C LEU A 96 15.37 1.38 -16.00
N ILE A 97 16.64 1.42 -15.60
CA ILE A 97 17.79 1.08 -16.45
C ILE A 97 17.84 -0.41 -16.78
N ALA A 98 17.56 -1.27 -15.81
CA ALA A 98 17.44 -2.71 -16.01
C ALA A 98 16.32 -3.02 -17.00
N GLY A 99 15.19 -2.32 -16.88
CA GLY A 99 14.09 -2.38 -17.84
C GLY A 99 14.54 -2.00 -19.24
N MET A 100 15.23 -0.87 -19.41
CA MET A 100 15.77 -0.43 -20.71
C MET A 100 16.71 -1.45 -21.35
N SER A 101 17.38 -2.25 -20.52
CA SER A 101 18.35 -3.27 -20.94
C SER A 101 17.71 -4.65 -21.19
N LEU A 102 16.45 -4.85 -20.78
CA LEU A 102 15.73 -6.12 -20.93
C LEU A 102 15.59 -6.45 -22.42
N LYS A 103 16.03 -7.63 -22.87
CA LYS A 103 15.86 -8.05 -24.27
C LYS A 103 14.41 -8.51 -24.51
N ARG A 104 13.84 -8.15 -25.67
CA ARG A 104 12.49 -8.60 -26.10
C ARG A 104 12.33 -10.12 -26.01
N THR A 105 13.37 -10.86 -26.39
CA THR A 105 13.39 -12.34 -26.35
C THR A 105 13.26 -12.93 -24.95
N ARG A 106 13.65 -12.18 -23.90
CA ARG A 106 13.54 -12.59 -22.50
C ARG A 106 12.23 -12.18 -21.83
N MET A 107 11.38 -11.40 -22.50
CA MET A 107 10.16 -10.86 -21.89
C MET A 107 9.19 -11.96 -21.44
N ARG A 108 9.06 -13.04 -22.22
CA ARG A 108 8.25 -14.20 -21.82
C ARG A 108 8.79 -14.86 -20.56
N GLN A 109 10.11 -15.11 -20.50
CA GLN A 109 10.75 -15.68 -19.32
C GLN A 109 10.56 -14.78 -18.09
N PHE A 110 10.77 -13.47 -18.25
CA PHE A 110 10.53 -12.49 -17.20
C PHE A 110 9.07 -12.53 -16.70
N SER A 111 8.09 -12.55 -17.61
CA SER A 111 6.67 -12.63 -17.22
C SER A 111 6.31 -13.94 -16.50
N LEU A 112 6.92 -15.06 -16.89
CA LEU A 112 6.74 -16.36 -16.23
C LEU A 112 7.35 -16.37 -14.82
N VAL A 113 8.54 -15.79 -14.66
CA VAL A 113 9.19 -15.67 -13.34
C VAL A 113 8.39 -14.74 -12.44
N LEU A 114 8.02 -13.54 -12.91
CA LEU A 114 7.22 -12.60 -12.13
C LEU A 114 5.86 -13.21 -11.74
N GLY A 115 5.15 -13.79 -12.71
CA GLY A 115 3.86 -14.44 -12.48
C GLY A 115 3.97 -15.66 -11.56
N GLY A 116 5.02 -16.48 -11.71
CA GLY A 116 5.30 -17.62 -10.84
C GLY A 116 5.62 -17.22 -9.40
N CYS A 117 6.41 -16.17 -9.19
CA CYS A 117 6.71 -15.66 -7.86
C CYS A 117 5.47 -15.10 -7.17
N LEU A 118 4.66 -14.29 -7.87
CA LEU A 118 3.40 -13.77 -7.32
C LEU A 118 2.39 -14.89 -7.06
N ALA A 119 2.30 -15.88 -7.94
CA ALA A 119 1.46 -17.06 -7.73
C ALA A 119 1.91 -17.86 -6.50
N ALA A 120 3.22 -18.07 -6.31
CA ALA A 120 3.77 -18.75 -5.15
C ALA A 120 3.49 -17.97 -3.86
N ILE A 121 3.72 -16.65 -3.86
CA ILE A 121 3.43 -15.76 -2.73
C ILE A 121 1.95 -15.84 -2.35
N SER A 122 1.06 -15.73 -3.33
CA SER A 122 -0.40 -15.81 -3.12
C SER A 122 -0.80 -17.19 -2.60
N LEU A 123 -0.23 -18.27 -3.15
CA LEU A 123 -0.52 -19.64 -2.70
C LEU A 123 -0.04 -19.88 -1.27
N VAL A 124 1.15 -19.40 -0.90
CA VAL A 124 1.64 -19.52 0.48
C VAL A 124 0.74 -18.74 1.43
N GLY A 125 0.32 -17.51 1.06
CA GLY A 125 -0.65 -16.76 1.85
C GLY A 125 -2.00 -17.49 2.01
N MET A 126 -2.48 -18.14 0.95
CA MET A 126 -3.71 -18.94 0.98
C MET A 126 -3.58 -20.20 1.84
N LEU A 127 -2.49 -20.95 1.69
CA LEU A 127 -2.22 -22.16 2.50
C LEU A 127 -2.10 -21.80 3.97
N HIS A 128 -1.43 -20.70 4.28
CA HIS A 128 -1.28 -20.21 5.63
C HIS A 128 -2.63 -19.91 6.30
N TRP A 129 -3.55 -19.29 5.56
CA TRP A 129 -4.92 -19.09 6.02
C TRP A 129 -5.65 -20.42 6.31
N ALA A 130 -5.50 -21.40 5.43
CA ALA A 130 -6.15 -22.69 5.55
C ALA A 130 -5.77 -23.47 6.82
N PHE A 131 -4.57 -23.22 7.37
CA PHE A 131 -4.08 -23.86 8.59
C PHE A 131 -4.29 -23.03 9.86
N GLY A 132 -5.17 -22.02 9.83
CA GLY A 132 -5.56 -21.27 11.03
C GLY A 132 -4.54 -20.24 11.51
N GLY A 133 -3.64 -19.78 10.63
CA GLY A 133 -2.75 -18.66 10.90
C GLY A 133 -3.54 -17.36 11.03
N ALA A 134 -4.12 -17.09 12.20
CA ALA A 134 -4.63 -15.77 12.53
C ALA A 134 -3.45 -14.78 12.58
N THR A 135 -3.64 -13.63 11.94
CA THR A 135 -2.83 -12.39 12.00
C THR A 135 -1.53 -12.47 12.83
N GLY A 136 -0.36 -12.37 12.18
CA GLY A 136 0.93 -12.16 12.88
C GLY A 136 1.99 -13.25 12.69
N TRP A 137 1.69 -14.35 11.99
CA TRP A 137 2.69 -15.36 11.67
C TRP A 137 3.55 -14.95 10.48
N THR A 138 4.83 -14.67 10.74
CA THR A 138 5.82 -14.43 9.69
C THR A 138 6.55 -15.72 9.33
N ILE A 139 6.51 -16.17 8.07
CA ILE A 139 7.42 -17.23 7.59
C ILE A 139 8.71 -16.53 7.15
N LEU A 140 9.84 -16.80 7.81
CA LEU A 140 11.13 -16.12 7.52
C LEU A 140 11.07 -14.58 7.65
N GLY A 141 10.23 -14.05 8.54
CA GLY A 141 10.02 -12.59 8.67
C GLY A 141 9.12 -11.97 7.59
N LEU A 142 8.65 -12.76 6.61
CA LEU A 142 7.64 -12.35 5.64
C LEU A 142 6.26 -12.51 6.27
N GLY A 143 5.56 -11.40 6.48
CA GLY A 143 4.12 -11.43 6.71
C GLY A 143 3.41 -11.88 5.44
N LEU A 144 3.42 -13.19 5.15
CA LEU A 144 2.61 -13.81 4.10
C LEU A 144 1.20 -14.03 4.67
N THR A 145 0.59 -12.93 5.05
CA THR A 145 -0.52 -12.92 5.99
C THR A 145 -1.76 -12.28 5.38
N MET A 146 -2.82 -12.28 6.18
CA MET A 146 -4.04 -11.54 5.92
C MET A 146 -4.02 -10.22 6.70
N ASP A 147 -4.88 -9.30 6.28
CA ASP A 147 -5.19 -8.17 7.14
C ASP A 147 -6.14 -8.56 8.27
N HIS A 148 -6.43 -7.60 9.13
CA HIS A 148 -7.37 -7.69 10.25
C HIS A 148 -8.79 -8.08 9.82
N GLN A 149 -9.15 -7.93 8.53
CA GLN A 149 -10.45 -8.29 7.96
C GLN A 149 -10.44 -9.68 7.29
N GLY A 150 -9.32 -10.42 7.37
CA GLY A 150 -9.18 -11.74 6.75
C GLY A 150 -9.07 -11.70 5.22
N ARG A 151 -8.60 -10.59 4.65
CA ARG A 151 -8.35 -10.46 3.20
C ARG A 151 -6.93 -10.90 2.86
N LEU A 152 -6.76 -11.52 1.69
CA LEU A 152 -5.43 -11.86 1.19
C LEU A 152 -4.65 -10.58 0.87
N ILE A 153 -3.57 -10.31 1.60
CA ILE A 153 -2.69 -9.16 1.38
C ILE A 153 -1.30 -9.57 0.88
N GLY A 154 -0.91 -10.84 1.05
CA GLY A 154 0.44 -11.29 0.70
C GLY A 154 1.48 -10.56 1.56
N PRO A 155 2.68 -10.22 1.03
CA PRO A 155 3.71 -9.49 1.76
C PRO A 155 3.42 -7.99 1.87
N PHE A 156 2.27 -7.54 1.37
CA PHE A 156 1.96 -6.13 1.26
C PHE A 156 1.13 -5.66 2.44
N PRO A 157 1.22 -4.38 2.83
CA PRO A 157 0.43 -3.83 3.93
C PRO A 157 -1.07 -3.68 3.59
N ASN A 158 -1.45 -3.83 2.32
CA ASN A 158 -2.80 -3.57 1.85
C ASN A 158 -3.21 -4.56 0.72
N PRO A 159 -4.43 -5.13 0.76
CA PRO A 159 -4.90 -6.08 -0.27
C PRO A 159 -4.91 -5.50 -1.68
N ASN A 160 -5.13 -4.18 -1.79
CA ASN A 160 -5.20 -3.50 -3.08
C ASN A 160 -3.85 -3.50 -3.81
N ILE A 161 -2.74 -3.45 -3.06
CA ILE A 161 -1.39 -3.48 -3.63
C ILE A 161 -1.14 -4.84 -4.30
N LEU A 162 -1.49 -5.94 -3.60
CA LEU A 162 -1.40 -7.28 -4.16
C LEU A 162 -2.23 -7.40 -5.43
N ALA A 163 -3.47 -6.92 -5.39
CA ALA A 163 -4.39 -7.00 -6.51
C ALA A 163 -3.85 -6.27 -7.76
N ASP A 164 -3.35 -5.03 -7.61
CA ASP A 164 -2.82 -4.23 -8.72
C ASP A 164 -1.56 -4.84 -9.32
N VAL A 165 -0.65 -5.32 -8.48
CA VAL A 165 0.57 -6.04 -8.91
C VAL A 165 0.21 -7.32 -9.66
N CYS A 166 -0.72 -8.11 -9.12
CA CYS A 166 -1.20 -9.32 -9.78
C CYS A 166 -1.90 -9.00 -11.10
N ALA A 167 -2.67 -7.92 -11.20
CA ALA A 167 -3.34 -7.50 -12.43
C ALA A 167 -2.32 -7.09 -13.52
N ALA A 168 -1.28 -6.35 -13.15
CA ALA A 168 -0.21 -5.97 -14.08
C ALA A 168 0.60 -7.20 -14.55
N ALA A 169 0.92 -8.13 -13.64
CA ALA A 169 1.59 -9.38 -13.97
C ALA A 169 0.72 -10.30 -14.84
N TRP A 170 -0.58 -10.38 -14.55
CA TRP A 170 -1.58 -11.11 -15.33
C TRP A 170 -1.61 -10.60 -16.78
N LEU A 171 -1.66 -9.28 -16.98
CA LEU A 171 -1.63 -8.67 -18.32
C LEU A 171 -0.36 -9.02 -19.08
N LEU A 172 0.80 -8.87 -18.43
CA LEU A 172 2.10 -9.20 -19.04
C LEU A 172 2.16 -10.64 -19.50
N LEU A 173 1.83 -11.56 -18.60
CA LEU A 173 1.83 -12.99 -18.84
C LEU A 173 0.89 -13.38 -19.98
N TRP A 174 -0.31 -12.80 -20.03
CA TRP A 174 -1.30 -13.10 -21.06
C TRP A 174 -0.86 -12.65 -22.46
N LEU A 175 -0.23 -11.47 -22.56
CA LEU A 175 0.24 -10.89 -23.81
C LEU A 175 1.55 -11.50 -24.31
N THR A 176 2.50 -11.83 -23.43
CA THR A 176 3.72 -12.55 -23.83
C THR A 176 3.42 -14.01 -24.18
N GLY A 177 2.44 -14.60 -23.50
CA GLY A 177 1.90 -15.92 -23.81
C GLY A 177 1.27 -15.97 -25.20
N SER A 178 0.58 -14.89 -25.62
CA SER A 178 -0.07 -14.82 -26.94
C SER A 178 0.86 -14.72 -28.12
N ARG A 179 2.02 -14.09 -27.92
CA ARG A 179 2.99 -13.83 -28.98
C ARG A 179 4.09 -14.87 -29.09
N SER A 180 3.98 -16.00 -28.39
CA SER A 180 4.91 -17.10 -28.54
C SER A 180 4.47 -18.06 -29.62
N ASP A 181 5.45 -18.67 -30.28
CA ASP A 181 5.28 -19.69 -31.32
C ASP A 181 4.42 -20.88 -30.87
N SER A 182 4.34 -21.17 -29.57
CA SER A 182 3.51 -22.23 -28.99
C SER A 182 2.04 -21.82 -28.74
N GLY A 183 1.65 -20.57 -28.99
CA GLY A 183 0.41 -20.01 -28.46
C GLY A 183 0.41 -19.91 -26.91
N SER A 184 -0.76 -19.61 -26.32
CA SER A 184 -0.93 -19.58 -24.85
C SER A 184 -0.75 -20.99 -24.29
N ASP A 185 0.47 -21.29 -23.84
CA ASP A 185 0.80 -22.57 -23.23
C ASP A 185 -0.02 -22.80 -21.95
N LYS A 186 -0.13 -24.07 -21.54
CA LYS A 186 -0.86 -24.45 -20.32
C LYS A 186 -0.36 -23.68 -19.10
N THR A 187 0.95 -23.41 -19.03
CA THR A 187 1.59 -22.65 -17.96
C THR A 187 1.04 -21.23 -17.84
N THR A 188 0.91 -20.50 -18.96
CA THR A 188 0.31 -19.16 -19.02
C THR A 188 -1.10 -19.18 -18.45
N VAL A 189 -1.92 -20.14 -18.89
CA VAL A 189 -3.32 -20.24 -18.44
C VAL A 189 -3.41 -20.55 -16.95
N VAL A 190 -2.61 -21.50 -16.45
CA VAL A 190 -2.58 -21.87 -15.03
C VAL A 190 -2.15 -20.69 -14.16
N LEU A 191 -1.05 -20.03 -14.50
CA LEU A 191 -0.58 -18.85 -13.75
C LEU A 191 -1.59 -17.70 -13.81
N ALA A 192 -2.23 -17.46 -14.96
CA ALA A 192 -3.29 -16.47 -15.09
C ALA A 192 -4.50 -16.78 -14.18
N ILE A 193 -4.88 -18.05 -14.05
CA ILE A 193 -5.94 -18.49 -13.14
C ILE A 193 -5.54 -18.25 -11.68
N VAL A 194 -4.30 -18.60 -11.29
CA VAL A 194 -3.84 -18.41 -9.91
C VAL A 194 -3.79 -16.92 -9.54
N LEU A 195 -3.24 -16.08 -10.42
CA LEU A 195 -3.20 -14.62 -10.21
C LEU A 195 -4.61 -14.01 -10.16
N GLY A 196 -5.52 -14.42 -11.06
CA GLY A 196 -6.91 -13.97 -11.03
C GLY A 196 -7.63 -14.40 -9.74
N SER A 197 -7.40 -15.63 -9.28
CA SER A 197 -7.96 -16.15 -8.02
C SER A 197 -7.44 -15.37 -6.81
N ALA A 198 -6.16 -15.01 -6.82
CA ALA A 198 -5.55 -14.18 -5.78
C ALA A 198 -6.17 -12.78 -5.73
N ILE A 199 -6.38 -12.14 -6.89
CA ILE A 199 -7.07 -10.83 -6.98
C ILE A 199 -8.47 -10.93 -6.36
N VAL A 200 -9.24 -11.96 -6.72
CA VAL A 200 -10.58 -12.17 -6.18
C VAL A 200 -10.52 -12.39 -4.66
N ALA A 201 -9.58 -13.20 -4.17
CA ALA A 201 -9.37 -13.48 -2.74
C ALA A 201 -8.92 -12.26 -1.92
N THR A 202 -8.44 -11.18 -2.55
CA THR A 202 -8.18 -9.91 -1.84
C THR A 202 -9.47 -9.21 -1.39
N ALA A 203 -10.63 -9.61 -1.92
CA ALA A 203 -11.92 -8.94 -1.73
C ALA A 203 -11.91 -7.44 -2.08
N SER A 204 -10.94 -6.99 -2.89
CA SER A 204 -10.82 -5.60 -3.31
C SER A 204 -11.69 -5.28 -4.52
N ARG A 205 -12.69 -4.41 -4.35
CA ARG A 205 -13.49 -3.87 -5.47
C ARG A 205 -12.64 -3.11 -6.48
N GLY A 206 -11.66 -2.33 -5.99
CA GLY A 206 -10.73 -1.60 -6.85
C GLY A 206 -9.80 -2.54 -7.62
N GLY A 207 -9.27 -3.57 -6.96
CA GLY A 207 -8.47 -4.62 -7.59
C GLY A 207 -9.23 -5.38 -8.69
N LEU A 208 -10.52 -5.68 -8.47
CA LEU A 208 -11.38 -6.27 -9.50
C LEU A 208 -11.57 -5.33 -10.70
N LEU A 209 -11.73 -4.03 -10.47
CA LEU A 209 -11.86 -3.03 -11.54
C LEU A 209 -10.55 -2.89 -12.34
N VAL A 210 -9.41 -2.90 -11.67
CA VAL A 210 -8.08 -2.87 -12.30
C VAL A 210 -7.81 -4.15 -13.09
N TRP A 211 -8.25 -5.31 -12.59
CA TRP A 211 -8.17 -6.57 -13.32
C TRP A 211 -9.10 -6.60 -14.54
N LEU A 212 -10.32 -6.05 -14.43
CA LEU A 212 -11.20 -5.86 -15.58
C LEU A 212 -10.53 -4.97 -16.64
N LEU A 213 -9.90 -3.86 -16.23
CA LEU A 213 -9.13 -3.00 -17.14
C LEU A 213 -7.98 -3.78 -17.81
N ALA A 214 -7.27 -4.63 -17.07
CA ALA A 214 -6.24 -5.52 -17.62
C ALA A 214 -6.81 -6.50 -18.66
N ILE A 215 -7.97 -7.11 -18.41
CA ILE A 215 -8.63 -8.01 -19.36
C ILE A 215 -9.04 -7.26 -20.65
N LEU A 216 -9.65 -6.08 -20.51
CA LEU A 216 -10.07 -5.26 -21.64
C LEU A 216 -8.87 -4.80 -22.47
N LEU A 217 -7.79 -4.37 -21.80
CA LEU A 217 -6.57 -3.93 -22.45
C LEU A 217 -5.85 -5.08 -23.15
N ALA A 218 -5.79 -6.26 -22.51
CA ALA A 218 -5.27 -7.49 -23.11
C ALA A 218 -6.02 -7.84 -24.39
N GLN A 219 -7.36 -7.78 -24.36
CA GLN A 219 -8.19 -8.09 -25.51
C GLN A 219 -8.07 -7.06 -26.62
N TRP A 220 -7.87 -5.79 -26.29
CA TRP A 220 -7.66 -4.73 -27.28
C TRP A 220 -6.28 -4.83 -27.96
N ILE A 221 -5.22 -5.21 -27.23
CA ILE A 221 -3.86 -5.39 -27.77
C ILE A 221 -3.71 -6.70 -28.55
N SER A 222 -4.32 -7.78 -28.08
CA SER A 222 -4.18 -9.13 -28.65
C SER A 222 -5.53 -9.84 -28.62
N PRO A 223 -6.44 -9.50 -29.56
CA PRO A 223 -7.80 -10.03 -29.54
C PRO A 223 -7.83 -11.54 -29.68
N ARG A 224 -8.61 -12.18 -28.81
CA ARG A 224 -8.85 -13.62 -28.81
C ARG A 224 -10.33 -13.94 -28.86
N SER A 225 -10.64 -15.18 -29.24
CA SER A 225 -12.00 -15.70 -29.14
C SER A 225 -12.44 -15.75 -27.68
N ILE A 226 -13.69 -15.39 -27.40
CA ILE A 226 -14.27 -15.46 -26.05
C ILE A 226 -14.12 -16.85 -25.42
N ARG A 227 -14.11 -17.92 -26.23
CA ARG A 227 -13.91 -19.31 -25.78
C ARG A 227 -12.53 -19.56 -25.16
N GLN A 228 -11.54 -18.72 -25.46
CA GLN A 228 -10.17 -18.82 -24.90
C GLN A 228 -10.00 -17.99 -23.64
N ILE A 229 -10.77 -16.91 -23.48
CA ILE A 229 -10.59 -15.93 -22.40
C ILE A 229 -11.56 -16.21 -21.24
N LEU A 230 -12.79 -16.62 -21.56
CA LEU A 230 -13.85 -16.78 -20.56
C LEU A 230 -13.55 -17.91 -19.56
N PRO A 231 -13.09 -19.12 -19.96
CA PRO A 231 -12.80 -20.19 -19.01
C PRO A 231 -11.81 -19.84 -17.90
N PRO A 232 -10.62 -19.25 -18.17
CA PRO A 232 -9.70 -18.89 -17.09
C PRO A 232 -10.24 -17.78 -16.18
N ILE A 233 -11.05 -16.85 -16.71
CA ILE A 233 -11.71 -15.83 -15.88
C ILE A 233 -12.74 -16.48 -14.95
N LEU A 234 -13.61 -17.34 -15.48
CA LEU A 234 -14.60 -18.06 -14.67
C LEU A 234 -13.93 -18.95 -13.63
N ALA A 235 -12.86 -19.66 -14.00
CA ALA A 235 -12.09 -20.45 -13.05
C ALA A 235 -11.49 -19.58 -11.94
N SER A 236 -10.93 -18.41 -12.28
CA SER A 236 -10.39 -17.46 -11.31
C SER A 236 -11.45 -16.96 -10.32
N LEU A 237 -12.64 -16.62 -10.84
CA LEU A 237 -13.79 -16.18 -10.02
C LEU A 237 -14.27 -17.30 -9.11
N LEU A 238 -14.50 -18.50 -9.65
CA LEU A 238 -14.97 -19.65 -8.89
C LEU A 238 -13.98 -20.04 -7.79
N ILE A 239 -12.69 -20.15 -8.12
CA ILE A 239 -11.64 -20.50 -7.15
C ILE A 239 -11.51 -19.40 -6.11
N GLY A 240 -11.41 -18.13 -6.51
CA GLY A 240 -11.25 -17.01 -5.59
C GLY A 240 -12.46 -16.82 -4.64
N ILE A 241 -13.69 -17.06 -5.12
CA ILE A 241 -14.90 -17.05 -4.29
C ILE A 241 -14.93 -18.26 -3.37
N ALA A 242 -14.63 -19.46 -3.89
CA ALA A 242 -14.59 -20.68 -3.08
C ALA A 242 -13.56 -20.55 -1.94
N LEU A 243 -12.38 -19.98 -2.22
CA LEU A 243 -11.38 -19.69 -1.21
C LEU A 243 -11.94 -18.73 -0.15
N GLN A 244 -12.59 -17.64 -0.55
CA GLN A 244 -13.21 -16.71 0.40
C GLN A 244 -14.24 -17.40 1.31
N SER A 245 -15.09 -18.25 0.73
CA SER A 245 -16.16 -18.95 1.45
C SER A 245 -15.66 -20.06 2.37
N LEU A 246 -14.64 -20.82 1.95
CA LEU A 246 -14.13 -21.98 2.71
C LEU A 246 -13.44 -21.61 4.01
N PHE A 247 -12.91 -20.40 4.11
CA PHE A 247 -12.09 -19.99 5.24
C PHE A 247 -12.62 -18.73 5.94
N ALA A 248 -13.86 -18.32 5.64
CA ALA A 248 -14.64 -17.44 6.52
C ALA A 248 -14.95 -18.21 7.82
N THR A 249 -14.09 -18.05 8.83
CA THR A 249 -14.14 -18.79 10.10
C THR A 249 -15.36 -18.47 10.97
N ASP A 250 -16.16 -17.47 10.61
CA ASP A 250 -17.41 -17.13 11.29
C ASP A 250 -18.45 -16.55 10.30
N THR A 251 -19.64 -17.14 10.23
CA THR A 251 -20.74 -16.69 9.35
C THR A 251 -21.29 -15.32 9.76
N SER A 252 -21.16 -14.94 11.04
CA SER A 252 -21.47 -13.61 11.58
C SER A 252 -20.51 -12.54 11.06
N GLN A 253 -19.21 -12.84 11.00
CA GLN A 253 -18.20 -11.94 10.43
C GLN A 253 -18.41 -11.73 8.92
N TYR A 254 -18.94 -12.69 8.18
CA TYR A 254 -19.22 -12.50 6.74
C TYR A 254 -20.34 -11.48 6.50
N ALA A 255 -21.39 -11.49 7.32
CA ALA A 255 -22.48 -10.51 7.27
C ALA A 255 -22.02 -9.11 7.73
N GLU A 256 -21.23 -9.04 8.82
CA GLU A 256 -20.61 -7.79 9.27
C GLU A 256 -19.62 -7.23 8.25
N ARG A 257 -18.81 -8.08 7.59
CA ARG A 257 -17.92 -7.69 6.48
C ARG A 257 -18.69 -7.12 5.29
N LEU A 258 -19.86 -7.67 4.96
CA LEU A 258 -20.70 -7.13 3.89
C LEU A 258 -21.24 -5.73 4.23
N VAL A 259 -21.56 -5.49 5.50
CA VAL A 259 -22.04 -4.20 6.02
C VAL A 259 -20.90 -3.18 6.18
N GLN A 260 -19.74 -3.57 6.73
CA GLN A 260 -18.53 -2.73 6.79
C GLN A 260 -18.02 -2.37 5.40
N THR A 261 -17.97 -3.32 4.45
CA THR A 261 -17.59 -3.03 3.06
C THR A 261 -18.63 -2.17 2.33
N TYR A 262 -19.86 -2.08 2.84
CA TYR A 262 -20.89 -1.14 2.36
C TYR A 262 -20.68 0.27 2.93
N HIS A 263 -20.12 0.41 4.13
CA HIS A 263 -19.93 1.70 4.81
C HIS A 263 -18.51 2.31 4.63
N GLU A 264 -17.46 1.51 4.54
CA GLU A 264 -16.04 1.91 4.40
C GLU A 264 -15.61 2.18 2.93
N GLY A 265 -16.49 1.96 1.95
CA GLY A 265 -16.09 1.85 0.54
C GLY A 265 -16.01 3.17 -0.23
N LEU A 266 -17.12 3.93 -0.25
CA LEU A 266 -17.28 5.09 -1.13
C LEU A 266 -17.45 6.39 -0.35
N GLY A 267 -18.24 6.41 0.72
CA GLY A 267 -18.48 7.63 1.53
C GLY A 267 -17.19 8.19 2.12
N GLU A 268 -16.42 7.34 2.80
CA GLU A 268 -15.11 7.72 3.35
C GLU A 268 -14.14 8.23 2.27
N ARG A 269 -14.13 7.62 1.08
CA ARG A 269 -13.29 8.07 -0.03
C ARG A 269 -13.73 9.41 -0.59
N LEU A 270 -15.04 9.66 -0.68
CA LEU A 270 -15.56 10.94 -1.16
C LEU A 270 -15.16 12.08 -0.22
N ASP A 271 -15.21 11.86 1.10
CA ASP A 271 -14.71 12.82 2.09
C ASP A 271 -13.20 13.08 1.93
N ILE A 272 -12.40 12.02 1.81
CA ILE A 272 -10.95 12.15 1.58
C ILE A 272 -10.66 12.89 0.27
N TRP A 273 -11.40 12.59 -0.81
CA TRP A 273 -11.20 13.20 -2.12
C TRP A 273 -11.63 14.65 -2.15
N ALA A 274 -12.74 14.99 -1.51
CA ALA A 274 -13.20 16.36 -1.33
C ALA A 274 -12.19 17.18 -0.51
N SER A 275 -11.65 16.59 0.55
CA SER A 275 -10.58 17.19 1.37
C SER A 275 -9.31 17.41 0.56
N ALA A 276 -8.84 16.40 -0.19
CA ALA A 276 -7.68 16.52 -1.08
C ALA A 276 -7.86 17.62 -2.13
N PHE A 277 -9.08 17.73 -2.69
CA PHE A 277 -9.42 18.79 -3.62
C PHE A 277 -9.42 20.17 -2.95
N CYS A 278 -9.91 20.29 -1.71
CA CYS A 278 -9.84 21.53 -0.94
C CYS A 278 -8.38 21.95 -0.66
N MET A 279 -7.47 21.01 -0.37
CA MET A 279 -6.04 21.32 -0.26
C MET A 279 -5.49 21.95 -1.55
N TRP A 280 -5.89 21.41 -2.71
CA TRP A 280 -5.50 21.98 -3.99
C TRP A 280 -6.12 23.35 -4.23
N LEU A 281 -7.39 23.56 -3.87
CA LEU A 281 -8.03 24.88 -4.00
C LEU A 281 -7.34 25.95 -3.15
N ASP A 282 -6.88 25.59 -1.96
CA ASP A 282 -6.16 26.50 -1.06
C ASP A 282 -4.71 26.75 -1.54
N HIS A 283 -4.06 25.73 -2.12
CA HIS A 283 -2.68 25.79 -2.61
C HIS A 283 -2.52 25.33 -4.07
N PRO A 284 -3.12 26.03 -5.06
CA PRO A 284 -3.26 25.50 -6.42
C PRO A 284 -1.94 25.35 -7.17
N TRP A 285 -0.98 26.26 -6.92
CA TRP A 285 0.23 26.35 -7.73
C TRP A 285 1.31 25.35 -7.35
N LEU A 286 1.56 25.16 -6.05
CA LEU A 286 2.66 24.32 -5.56
C LEU A 286 2.18 23.21 -4.61
N GLY A 287 0.89 23.19 -4.27
CA GLY A 287 0.34 22.31 -3.24
C GLY A 287 0.84 22.66 -1.85
N VAL A 288 0.46 21.83 -0.87
CA VAL A 288 0.91 21.94 0.52
C VAL A 288 2.36 21.47 0.72
N GLY A 289 2.95 20.83 -0.29
CA GLY A 289 4.24 20.16 -0.27
C GLY A 289 4.12 18.64 -0.11
N PHE A 290 5.05 17.88 -0.69
CA PHE A 290 5.05 16.42 -0.59
C PHE A 290 5.25 15.92 0.83
N GLY A 291 4.54 14.84 1.16
CA GLY A 291 4.52 14.25 2.51
C GLY A 291 3.71 15.06 3.52
N ARG A 292 3.04 16.14 3.10
CA ARG A 292 2.28 17.03 3.98
C ARG A 292 0.78 16.84 3.90
N PHE A 293 0.29 15.92 3.08
CA PHE A 293 -1.13 15.61 2.98
C PHE A 293 -1.77 15.41 4.37
N GLY A 294 -1.21 14.50 5.18
CA GLY A 294 -1.73 14.20 6.52
C GLY A 294 -1.76 15.41 7.45
N SER A 295 -0.79 16.32 7.32
CA SER A 295 -0.71 17.51 8.17
C SER A 295 -1.72 18.59 7.85
N HIS A 296 -2.20 18.63 6.61
CA HIS A 296 -3.22 19.59 6.16
C HIS A 296 -4.61 18.95 6.06
N PHE A 297 -4.74 17.65 6.35
CA PHE A 297 -5.98 16.89 6.15
C PHE A 297 -7.17 17.46 6.92
N LEU A 298 -7.04 17.70 8.21
CA LEU A 298 -8.16 18.17 9.03
C LEU A 298 -8.62 19.60 8.67
N ASP A 299 -7.68 20.47 8.31
CA ASP A 299 -8.03 21.81 7.83
C ASP A 299 -8.85 21.72 6.53
N ALA A 300 -8.36 20.90 5.60
CA ALA A 300 -9.02 20.70 4.32
C ALA A 300 -10.35 19.95 4.44
N GLN A 301 -10.48 19.01 5.39
CA GLN A 301 -11.72 18.30 5.68
C GLN A 301 -12.78 19.23 6.26
N ALA A 302 -12.40 20.14 7.17
CA ALA A 302 -13.32 21.16 7.66
C ALA A 302 -13.77 22.10 6.51
N MET A 303 -12.88 22.46 5.59
CA MET A 303 -13.26 23.21 4.39
C MET A 303 -14.19 22.41 3.47
N ALA A 304 -13.93 21.12 3.26
CA ALA A 304 -14.75 20.25 2.43
C ALA A 304 -16.19 20.16 2.96
N HIS A 305 -16.36 19.99 4.26
CA HIS A 305 -17.70 19.95 4.88
C HIS A 305 -18.43 21.30 4.87
N ARG A 306 -17.72 22.43 4.80
CA ARG A 306 -18.37 23.74 4.55
C ARG A 306 -18.91 23.85 3.13
N LEU A 307 -18.13 23.39 2.16
CA LEU A 307 -18.48 23.45 0.74
C LEU A 307 -19.53 22.40 0.36
N TRP A 308 -19.49 21.24 1.02
CA TRP A 308 -20.39 20.11 0.80
C TRP A 308 -20.89 19.54 2.13
N PRO A 309 -21.92 20.17 2.74
CA PRO A 309 -22.45 19.75 4.04
C PRO A 309 -23.04 18.34 4.07
N ASP A 310 -23.48 17.83 2.91
CA ASP A 310 -24.04 16.48 2.76
C ASP A 310 -22.97 15.38 2.67
N LEU A 311 -21.67 15.72 2.67
CA LEU A 311 -20.61 14.73 2.72
C LEU A 311 -20.72 13.92 4.01
N THR A 312 -20.77 12.60 3.85
CA THR A 312 -20.64 11.67 4.98
C THR A 312 -19.19 11.69 5.45
N PRO A 313 -18.90 12.06 6.71
CA PRO A 313 -17.52 12.12 7.18
C PRO A 313 -16.87 10.73 7.19
N GLY A 314 -15.56 10.70 6.93
CA GLY A 314 -14.74 9.50 7.12
C GLY A 314 -14.54 9.14 8.59
N LEU A 315 -13.96 7.96 8.83
CA LEU A 315 -13.77 7.41 10.19
C LEU A 315 -12.57 8.01 10.95
N GLY A 316 -11.82 8.96 10.36
CA GLY A 316 -10.71 9.61 11.04
C GLY A 316 -9.78 10.41 10.13
N THR A 317 -8.53 10.55 10.56
CA THR A 317 -7.46 11.19 9.79
C THR A 317 -6.80 10.21 8.83
N THR A 318 -6.38 10.68 7.66
CA THR A 318 -5.54 9.90 6.74
C THR A 318 -4.31 10.69 6.29
N THR A 319 -3.25 9.99 5.91
CA THR A 319 -2.01 10.56 5.38
C THR A 319 -1.94 10.54 3.85
N SER A 320 -2.98 10.07 3.16
CA SER A 320 -3.03 10.08 1.70
C SER A 320 -4.44 10.26 1.16
N ALA A 321 -4.54 10.71 -0.09
CA ALA A 321 -5.79 10.83 -0.82
C ALA A 321 -6.38 9.49 -1.28
N HIS A 322 -5.65 8.38 -1.18
CA HIS A 322 -5.99 7.11 -1.84
C HIS A 322 -6.34 7.24 -3.34
N ASN A 323 -5.78 8.27 -3.98
CA ASN A 323 -5.92 8.57 -5.39
C ASN A 323 -4.71 9.43 -5.79
N ILE A 324 -3.84 8.89 -6.64
CA ILE A 324 -2.56 9.50 -7.01
C ILE A 324 -2.73 10.85 -7.71
N LEU A 325 -3.83 11.06 -8.45
CA LEU A 325 -4.11 12.35 -9.07
C LEU A 325 -4.39 13.41 -8.01
N LEU A 326 -5.31 13.11 -7.08
CA LEU A 326 -5.65 14.02 -6.00
C LEU A 326 -4.49 14.23 -5.03
N GLN A 327 -3.70 13.19 -4.76
CA GLN A 327 -2.47 13.29 -3.98
C GLN A 327 -1.49 14.29 -4.62
N LEU A 328 -1.20 14.12 -5.92
CA LEU A 328 -0.31 14.99 -6.67
C LEU A 328 -0.82 16.43 -6.73
N MET A 329 -2.13 16.62 -6.90
CA MET A 329 -2.75 17.95 -6.88
C MET A 329 -2.65 18.61 -5.50
N ALA A 330 -2.97 17.88 -4.43
CA ALA A 330 -2.90 18.40 -3.07
C ALA A 330 -1.46 18.77 -2.66
N GLU A 331 -0.49 17.90 -2.94
CA GLU A 331 0.88 18.05 -2.46
C GLU A 331 1.79 18.86 -3.39
N ALA A 332 1.49 18.88 -4.69
CA ALA A 332 2.35 19.49 -5.69
C ALA A 332 1.64 20.48 -6.62
N GLY A 333 0.34 20.71 -6.44
CA GLY A 333 -0.43 21.67 -7.22
C GLY A 333 -0.43 21.39 -8.73
N VAL A 334 -0.38 22.47 -9.52
CA VAL A 334 -0.32 22.44 -10.99
C VAL A 334 0.84 21.56 -11.52
N PRO A 335 2.08 21.63 -10.99
CA PRO A 335 3.16 20.70 -11.35
C PRO A 335 2.78 19.22 -11.20
N GLY A 336 2.10 18.85 -10.12
CA GLY A 336 1.61 17.48 -9.90
C GLY A 336 0.57 17.06 -10.94
N LEU A 337 -0.36 17.96 -11.26
CA LEU A 337 -1.36 17.73 -12.31
C LEU A 337 -0.71 17.56 -13.69
N ILE A 338 0.24 18.44 -14.05
CA ILE A 338 0.99 18.36 -15.32
C ILE A 338 1.76 17.04 -15.41
N LEU A 339 2.39 16.61 -14.30
CA LEU A 339 3.08 15.32 -14.24
C LEU A 339 2.11 14.17 -14.51
N TRP A 340 0.96 14.16 -13.83
CA TRP A 340 -0.03 13.10 -13.99
C TRP A 340 -0.57 13.04 -15.43
N ILE A 341 -0.90 14.20 -16.02
CA ILE A 341 -1.33 14.31 -17.43
C ILE A 341 -0.23 13.82 -18.36
N GLY A 342 1.02 14.23 -18.12
CA GLY A 342 2.17 13.86 -18.95
C GLY A 342 2.42 12.35 -18.99
N ILE A 343 2.42 11.69 -17.84
CA ILE A 343 2.57 10.23 -17.75
C ILE A 343 1.38 9.53 -18.41
N THR A 344 0.16 9.97 -18.13
CA THR A 344 -1.06 9.40 -18.70
C THR A 344 -1.06 9.51 -20.23
N ALA A 345 -0.77 10.69 -20.77
CA ALA A 345 -0.70 10.94 -22.20
C ALA A 345 0.38 10.08 -22.87
N LEU A 346 1.53 9.91 -22.22
CA LEU A 346 2.63 9.10 -22.72
C LEU A 346 2.29 7.61 -22.78
N LEU A 347 1.70 7.06 -21.72
CA LEU A 347 1.23 5.68 -21.66
C LEU A 347 0.16 5.44 -22.73
N LEU A 348 -0.88 6.26 -22.77
CA LEU A 348 -1.97 6.15 -23.74
C LEU A 348 -1.47 6.30 -25.17
N ARG A 349 -0.67 7.32 -25.48
CA ARG A 349 -0.13 7.54 -26.83
C ARG A 349 0.68 6.34 -27.31
N THR A 350 1.48 5.73 -26.43
CA THR A 350 2.31 4.58 -26.78
C THR A 350 1.45 3.35 -27.04
N ILE A 351 0.51 3.06 -26.14
CA ILE A 351 -0.39 1.91 -26.23
C ILE A 351 -1.28 2.03 -27.47
N LEU A 352 -1.92 3.20 -27.67
CA LEU A 352 -2.83 3.47 -28.78
C LEU A 352 -2.16 3.44 -30.16
N ARG A 353 -0.95 4.00 -30.28
CA ARG A 353 -0.27 4.13 -31.57
C ARG A 353 0.46 2.86 -32.01
N ASP A 354 0.99 2.09 -31.07
CA ASP A 354 1.86 0.96 -31.34
C ASP A 354 1.37 -0.34 -30.70
N ARG A 355 0.05 -0.55 -30.60
CA ARG A 355 -0.54 -1.70 -29.89
C ARG A 355 0.08 -3.05 -30.28
N ASP A 356 0.42 -3.24 -31.55
CA ASP A 356 0.97 -4.49 -32.07
C ASP A 356 2.48 -4.64 -31.80
N ALA A 357 3.15 -3.59 -31.36
CA ALA A 357 4.59 -3.61 -31.08
C ALA A 357 4.90 -4.26 -29.73
N TRP A 358 6.11 -4.79 -29.58
CA TRP A 358 6.55 -5.43 -28.34
C TRP A 358 6.66 -4.45 -27.17
N HIS A 359 6.98 -3.17 -27.43
CA HIS A 359 7.07 -2.16 -26.38
C HIS A 359 5.72 -1.78 -25.78
N ALA A 360 4.60 -1.99 -26.47
CA ALA A 360 3.28 -1.72 -25.93
C ALA A 360 2.92 -2.65 -24.74
N ILE A 361 3.50 -3.86 -24.68
CA ILE A 361 3.22 -4.83 -23.60
C ILE A 361 3.64 -4.32 -22.22
N PRO A 362 4.93 -3.99 -21.98
CA PRO A 362 5.34 -3.42 -20.68
C PRO A 362 4.70 -2.04 -20.43
N MET A 363 4.43 -1.23 -21.45
CA MET A 363 3.71 0.05 -21.27
C MET A 363 2.27 -0.16 -20.78
N ALA A 364 1.59 -1.18 -21.30
CA ALA A 364 0.27 -1.56 -20.85
C ALA A 364 0.29 -2.02 -19.38
N ALA A 365 1.31 -2.79 -18.97
CA ALA A 365 1.48 -3.17 -17.57
C ALA A 365 1.77 -1.98 -16.64
N ALA A 366 2.60 -1.03 -17.08
CA ALA A 366 2.79 0.23 -16.38
C ALA A 366 1.48 1.02 -16.27
N ALA A 367 0.64 1.02 -17.32
CA ALA A 367 -0.66 1.66 -17.31
C ALA A 367 -1.66 1.02 -16.35
N ILE A 368 -1.59 -0.30 -16.12
CA ILE A 368 -2.41 -0.97 -15.10
C ILE A 368 -2.03 -0.49 -13.69
N LEU A 369 -0.73 -0.43 -13.37
CA LEU A 369 -0.27 0.11 -12.07
C LEU A 369 -0.63 1.60 -11.91
N TRP A 370 -0.49 2.37 -12.99
CA TRP A 370 -0.88 3.78 -13.03
C TRP A 370 -2.37 4.00 -12.80
N ALA A 371 -3.22 3.20 -13.45
CA ALA A 371 -4.67 3.25 -13.27
C ALA A 371 -5.10 2.77 -11.87
N GLY A 372 -4.43 1.75 -11.31
CA GLY A 372 -4.65 1.32 -9.94
C GLY A 372 -4.40 2.44 -8.92
N GLY A 373 -3.42 3.30 -9.21
CA GLY A 373 -3.15 4.52 -8.46
C GLY A 373 -4.32 5.51 -8.37
N LEU A 374 -5.29 5.49 -9.29
CA LEU A 374 -6.49 6.35 -9.19
C LEU A 374 -7.48 5.88 -8.12
N ILE A 375 -7.37 4.63 -7.70
CA ILE A 375 -8.30 3.99 -6.78
C ILE A 375 -7.61 3.71 -5.43
N HIS A 376 -6.27 3.68 -5.39
CA HIS A 376 -5.48 3.32 -4.21
C HIS A 376 -4.12 4.03 -4.16
N ILE A 377 -3.40 3.89 -3.03
CA ILE A 377 -2.04 4.41 -2.81
C ILE A 377 -0.93 3.63 -3.54
N THR A 378 -1.28 2.83 -4.54
CA THR A 378 -0.41 1.80 -5.13
C THR A 378 0.96 2.32 -5.56
N LEU A 379 1.04 3.51 -6.17
CA LEU A 379 2.32 4.07 -6.64
C LEU A 379 3.09 4.90 -5.61
N ILE A 380 2.49 5.15 -4.44
CA ILE A 380 3.20 5.72 -3.28
C ILE A 380 4.02 4.61 -2.60
N GLU A 381 3.59 3.36 -2.75
CA GLU A 381 4.26 2.20 -2.19
C GLU A 381 5.51 1.82 -3.01
N PRO A 382 6.63 1.47 -2.35
CA PRO A 382 7.89 1.17 -3.03
C PRO A 382 7.79 0.11 -4.11
N TYR A 383 7.13 -1.01 -3.84
CA TYR A 383 7.18 -2.16 -4.74
C TYR A 383 6.44 -1.92 -6.08
N PRO A 384 5.17 -1.46 -6.10
CA PRO A 384 4.52 -1.14 -7.35
C PRO A 384 5.21 0.02 -8.09
N LEU A 385 5.79 0.99 -7.37
CA LEU A 385 6.57 2.07 -7.98
C LEU A 385 7.81 1.54 -8.70
N LEU A 386 8.54 0.58 -8.12
CA LEU A 386 9.71 -0.06 -8.74
C LEU A 386 9.31 -0.93 -9.94
N LEU A 387 8.21 -1.68 -9.87
CA LEU A 387 7.68 -2.40 -11.03
C LEU A 387 7.23 -1.45 -12.14
N PHE A 388 6.58 -0.34 -11.78
CA PHE A 388 6.21 0.70 -12.72
C PHE A 388 7.46 1.27 -13.43
N ALA A 389 8.53 1.53 -12.68
CA ALA A 389 9.83 1.94 -13.25
C ALA A 389 10.40 0.92 -14.23
N LEU A 390 10.41 -0.35 -13.84
CA LEU A 390 10.92 -1.45 -14.65
C LEU A 390 10.15 -1.59 -15.96
N PHE A 391 8.82 -1.50 -15.90
CA PHE A 391 7.94 -1.57 -17.06
C PHE A 391 8.08 -0.34 -17.97
N LEU A 392 8.18 0.86 -17.39
CA LEU A 392 8.54 2.08 -18.12
C LEU A 392 9.88 1.92 -18.85
N GLY A 393 10.88 1.38 -18.17
CA GLY A 393 12.19 1.07 -18.72
C GLY A 393 12.10 0.12 -19.91
N ALA A 394 11.45 -1.02 -19.74
CA ALA A 394 11.31 -2.05 -20.76
C ALA A 394 10.59 -1.55 -22.03
N GLY A 395 9.51 -0.79 -21.88
CA GLY A 395 8.85 -0.20 -23.05
C GLY A 395 9.75 0.81 -23.76
N SER A 396 10.43 1.67 -23.01
CA SER A 396 11.27 2.72 -23.58
C SER A 396 12.50 2.20 -24.32
N GLY A 397 13.19 1.20 -23.76
CA GLY A 397 14.38 0.57 -24.32
C GLY A 397 14.12 -0.06 -25.69
N TRP A 398 12.86 -0.37 -26.00
CA TRP A 398 12.44 -1.00 -27.25
C TRP A 398 11.84 -0.04 -28.26
N MET A 399 11.51 1.20 -27.88
CA MET A 399 10.96 2.20 -28.81
C MET A 399 11.98 2.60 -29.88
N PRO A 400 11.63 2.84 -31.15
CA PRO A 400 12.59 3.34 -32.14
C PRO A 400 13.19 4.71 -31.75
N SER A 401 14.51 4.87 -31.88
CA SER A 401 15.25 6.09 -31.48
C SER A 401 14.80 7.37 -32.20
N ARG A 402 14.29 7.24 -33.43
CA ARG A 402 13.83 8.37 -34.27
C ARG A 402 12.58 9.10 -33.75
N ARG A 403 11.95 8.63 -32.68
CA ARG A 403 10.65 9.15 -32.21
C ARG A 403 10.74 10.28 -31.20
N GLY A 404 11.92 10.65 -30.68
CA GLY A 404 12.08 11.75 -29.70
C GLY A 404 11.41 11.54 -28.34
N ILE A 405 10.71 10.42 -28.14
CA ILE A 405 9.93 10.10 -26.92
C ILE A 405 10.82 9.60 -25.78
N ARG A 406 11.96 8.95 -26.07
CA ARG A 406 12.86 8.40 -25.03
C ARG A 406 13.42 9.48 -24.09
N PRO A 407 13.96 10.62 -24.57
CA PRO A 407 14.40 11.70 -23.69
C PRO A 407 13.26 12.33 -22.89
N ALA A 408 12.09 12.51 -23.51
CA ALA A 408 10.91 13.05 -22.83
C ALA A 408 10.43 12.11 -21.71
N LEU A 409 10.38 10.80 -21.96
CA LEU A 409 10.03 9.81 -20.94
C LEU A 409 11.05 9.75 -19.81
N LEU A 410 12.35 9.77 -20.12
CA LEU A 410 13.39 9.82 -19.09
C LEU A 410 13.28 11.10 -18.26
N ALA A 411 13.02 12.25 -18.88
CA ALA A 411 12.79 13.52 -18.18
C ALA A 411 11.52 13.46 -17.31
N THR A 412 10.41 12.93 -17.83
CA THR A 412 9.16 12.76 -17.07
C THR A 412 9.33 11.78 -15.91
N ALA A 413 10.06 10.68 -16.11
CA ALA A 413 10.36 9.71 -15.05
C ALA A 413 11.28 10.30 -13.98
N SER A 414 12.32 11.06 -14.38
CA SER A 414 13.17 11.84 -13.45
C SER A 414 12.34 12.82 -12.64
N LEU A 415 11.45 13.56 -13.30
CA LEU A 415 10.60 14.55 -12.67
C LEU A 415 9.60 13.90 -11.73
N ALA A 416 8.97 12.79 -12.14
CA ALA A 416 8.07 12.00 -11.30
C ALA A 416 8.76 11.54 -10.03
N MET A 417 9.96 10.99 -10.19
CA MET A 417 10.78 10.49 -9.09
C MET A 417 11.22 11.62 -8.15
N ALA A 418 11.70 12.72 -8.71
CA ALA A 418 12.12 13.89 -7.93
C ALA A 418 10.95 14.49 -7.14
N LEU A 419 9.78 14.59 -7.76
CA LEU A 419 8.59 15.15 -7.14
C LEU A 419 8.03 14.20 -6.07
N LEU A 420 7.84 12.90 -6.37
CA LEU A 420 7.21 11.96 -5.46
C LEU A 420 8.06 11.59 -4.24
N MET A 421 9.39 11.52 -4.37
CA MET A 421 10.25 10.86 -3.37
C MET A 421 11.20 11.80 -2.61
N ILE A 422 11.66 12.90 -3.23
CA ILE A 422 12.67 13.77 -2.58
C ILE A 422 12.07 14.56 -1.42
N PRO A 423 10.91 15.25 -1.55
CA PRO A 423 10.43 16.11 -0.47
C PRO A 423 9.60 15.34 0.57
N SER A 424 8.94 14.25 0.18
CA SER A 424 8.35 13.26 1.11
C SER A 424 9.41 12.67 2.03
N GLY A 425 10.61 12.41 1.48
CA GLY A 425 11.74 11.95 2.25
C GLY A 425 12.38 12.97 3.19
N LEU A 426 12.41 14.24 2.79
CA LEU A 426 13.01 15.31 3.61
C LEU A 426 12.14 15.71 4.81
N ARG A 427 10.85 15.35 4.83
CA ARG A 427 9.86 15.89 5.80
C ARG A 427 8.83 14.89 6.33
N ALA A 428 9.04 13.58 6.14
CA ALA A 428 8.15 12.52 6.64
C ALA A 428 7.86 12.59 8.16
N THR A 429 8.68 13.32 8.91
CA THR A 429 8.55 13.54 10.35
C THR A 429 7.54 14.63 10.73
N GLU A 430 7.18 15.55 9.84
CA GLU A 430 6.23 16.64 10.15
C GLU A 430 4.77 16.14 10.27
N ALA A 431 4.40 15.10 9.52
CA ALA A 431 3.03 14.57 9.49
C ALA A 431 2.58 14.00 10.85
N TRP A 432 3.49 13.38 11.60
CA TRP A 432 3.19 12.78 12.91
C TRP A 432 2.94 13.81 14.01
N ALA A 433 3.55 15.00 13.91
CA ALA A 433 3.34 16.10 14.85
C ALA A 433 2.14 16.98 14.48
N ALA A 434 1.55 16.78 13.30
CA ALA A 434 0.59 17.71 12.74
C ALA A 434 -0.78 17.66 13.40
N LEU A 435 -1.27 16.50 13.80
CA LEU A 435 -2.56 16.41 14.50
C LEU A 435 -2.50 17.09 15.89
N PRO A 436 -1.51 16.82 16.75
CA PRO A 436 -1.31 17.60 17.98
C PRO A 436 -1.11 19.10 17.72
N ALA A 437 -0.36 19.48 16.68
CA ALA A 437 -0.17 20.89 16.33
C ALA A 437 -1.49 21.55 15.90
N TRP A 438 -2.28 20.87 15.07
CA TRP A 438 -3.61 21.31 14.64
C TRP A 438 -4.51 21.48 15.85
N MET A 439 -4.60 20.51 16.76
CA MET A 439 -5.40 20.60 17.99
C MET A 439 -5.05 21.83 18.85
N ASN A 440 -3.78 22.25 18.86
CA ASN A 440 -3.29 23.43 19.59
C ASN A 440 -3.40 24.76 18.82
N ALA A 441 -3.73 24.75 17.53
CA ALA A 441 -3.85 25.96 16.71
C ALA A 441 -5.02 26.90 17.11
N LYS A 442 -4.96 28.18 16.73
CA LYS A 442 -5.98 29.19 17.11
C LYS A 442 -7.29 29.14 16.30
N GLN A 443 -7.47 28.18 15.38
CA GLN A 443 -8.65 28.09 14.50
C GLN A 443 -9.89 27.50 15.22
N VAL A 444 -10.36 28.16 16.29
CA VAL A 444 -11.42 27.61 17.17
C VAL A 444 -12.73 27.34 16.43
N GLU A 445 -13.16 28.23 15.53
CA GLU A 445 -14.45 28.10 14.84
C GLU A 445 -14.47 26.89 13.88
N GLN A 446 -13.42 26.73 13.07
CA GLN A 446 -13.28 25.61 12.14
C GLN A 446 -13.23 24.27 12.86
N LYS A 447 -12.50 24.20 13.98
CA LYS A 447 -12.43 23.00 14.83
C LYS A 447 -13.79 22.65 15.44
N ARG A 448 -14.50 23.66 15.94
CA ARG A 448 -15.81 23.48 16.57
C ARG A 448 -16.83 22.98 15.55
N GLU A 449 -16.83 23.55 14.37
CA GLU A 449 -17.71 23.14 13.28
C GLU A 449 -17.43 21.69 12.85
N LEU A 450 -16.17 21.35 12.58
CA LEU A 450 -15.79 19.97 12.24
C LEU A 450 -16.16 19.00 13.38
N ALA A 451 -15.90 19.36 14.63
CA ALA A 451 -16.27 18.54 15.79
C ALA A 451 -17.79 18.34 15.88
N ASN A 452 -18.60 19.38 15.64
CA ASN A 452 -20.07 19.28 15.65
C ASN A 452 -20.56 18.33 14.55
N ILE A 453 -19.95 18.39 13.37
CA ILE A 453 -20.25 17.46 12.27
C ILE A 453 -19.90 16.06 12.72
N LEU A 454 -18.64 15.78 13.07
CA LEU A 454 -18.17 14.44 13.42
C LEU A 454 -18.94 13.82 14.59
N LEU A 455 -19.35 14.62 15.59
CA LEU A 455 -20.16 14.18 16.73
C LEU A 455 -21.66 14.00 16.38
N GLY A 456 -22.15 14.69 15.35
CA GLY A 456 -23.52 14.56 14.86
C GLY A 456 -23.79 13.25 14.11
N TRP A 457 -22.75 12.58 13.62
CA TRP A 457 -22.84 11.31 12.89
C TRP A 457 -22.58 10.11 13.83
N PRO A 458 -23.60 9.28 14.15
CA PRO A 458 -23.48 8.22 15.14
C PRO A 458 -22.41 7.16 14.83
N GLN A 459 -22.09 6.97 13.54
CA GLN A 459 -21.13 5.97 13.10
C GLN A 459 -19.66 6.43 13.25
N THR A 460 -19.39 7.73 13.07
CA THR A 460 -18.03 8.30 13.13
C THR A 460 -17.68 8.84 14.51
N ALA A 461 -18.70 9.31 15.26
CA ALA A 461 -18.52 9.92 16.56
C ALA A 461 -17.68 9.07 17.54
N PRO A 462 -17.87 7.74 17.67
CA PRO A 462 -17.06 6.93 18.59
C PRO A 462 -15.57 6.90 18.24
N TYR A 463 -15.22 6.90 16.95
CA TYR A 463 -13.84 6.87 16.47
C TYR A 463 -13.14 8.21 16.71
N PHE A 464 -13.81 9.32 16.40
CA PHE A 464 -13.30 10.66 16.67
C PHE A 464 -13.10 10.90 18.18
N VAL A 465 -14.05 10.45 19.00
CA VAL A 465 -13.93 10.52 20.46
C VAL A 465 -12.76 9.67 20.95
N SER A 466 -12.59 8.44 20.45
CA SER A 466 -11.46 7.57 20.82
C SER A 466 -10.11 8.19 20.45
N LEU A 467 -9.98 8.69 19.23
CA LEU A 467 -8.77 9.39 18.75
C LEU A 467 -8.46 10.62 19.61
N SER A 468 -9.45 11.49 19.84
CA SER A 468 -9.28 12.68 20.69
C SER A 468 -8.88 12.29 22.12
N ALA A 469 -9.49 11.24 22.67
CA ALA A 469 -9.24 10.79 24.03
C ALA A 469 -7.81 10.22 24.20
N SER A 470 -7.34 9.45 23.21
CA SER A 470 -5.98 8.90 23.18
C SER A 470 -4.88 9.97 23.28
N MET A 471 -5.16 11.17 22.73
CA MET A 471 -4.22 12.30 22.74
C MET A 471 -4.20 13.07 24.06
N HIS A 472 -5.21 12.90 24.91
CA HIS A 472 -5.39 13.64 26.16
C HIS A 472 -5.29 12.75 27.40
N LEU A 473 -4.67 11.57 27.27
CA LEU A 473 -4.46 10.65 28.40
C LEU A 473 -3.59 11.26 29.52
N ASP A 474 -2.81 12.30 29.22
CA ASP A 474 -2.04 13.10 30.16
C ASP A 474 -2.84 14.25 30.79
N ARG A 475 -4.08 14.47 30.34
CA ARG A 475 -5.00 15.55 30.78
C ARG A 475 -6.33 14.98 31.31
N PRO A 476 -6.32 14.29 32.47
CA PRO A 476 -7.52 13.69 33.05
C PRO A 476 -8.64 14.70 33.33
N ASP A 477 -8.29 15.97 33.58
CA ASP A 477 -9.22 17.08 33.74
C ASP A 477 -10.12 17.29 32.51
N LEU A 478 -9.54 17.25 31.31
CA LEU A 478 -10.28 17.42 30.05
C LEU A 478 -11.13 16.20 29.72
N LEU A 479 -10.61 15.00 30.01
CA LEU A 479 -11.33 13.75 29.85
C LEU A 479 -12.56 13.70 30.76
N SER A 480 -12.45 14.14 32.02
CA SER A 480 -13.58 14.20 32.96
C SER A 480 -14.74 15.09 32.44
N ARG A 481 -14.43 16.22 31.80
CA ARG A 481 -15.43 17.10 31.17
C ARG A 481 -16.12 16.48 29.97
N SER A 482 -15.49 15.47 29.36
CA SER A 482 -15.96 14.78 28.15
C SER A 482 -16.53 13.39 28.46
N LEU A 483 -16.75 13.04 29.73
CA LEU A 483 -17.25 11.73 30.18
C LEU A 483 -18.50 11.26 29.41
N ARG A 484 -19.44 12.17 29.15
CA ARG A 484 -20.67 11.85 28.44
C ARG A 484 -20.41 11.32 27.03
N GLU A 485 -19.51 11.96 26.29
CA GLU A 485 -19.17 11.54 24.93
C GLU A 485 -18.30 10.28 24.95
N LEU A 486 -17.42 10.13 25.94
CA LEU A 486 -16.65 8.90 26.17
C LEU A 486 -17.56 7.69 26.45
N ASP A 487 -18.59 7.85 27.27
CA ASP A 487 -19.56 6.79 27.60
C ASP A 487 -20.44 6.44 26.39
N ARG A 488 -20.89 7.44 25.62
CA ARG A 488 -21.61 7.23 24.36
C ARG A 488 -20.77 6.49 23.33
N ALA A 489 -19.51 6.91 23.16
CA ALA A 489 -18.56 6.24 22.29
C ALA A 489 -18.35 4.79 22.73
N TRP A 490 -18.21 4.53 24.04
CA TRP A 490 -17.95 3.19 24.57
C TRP A 490 -19.11 2.22 24.39
N ALA A 491 -20.34 2.74 24.41
CA ALA A 491 -21.52 1.93 24.12
C ALA A 491 -21.51 1.37 22.69
N ILE A 492 -20.76 1.99 21.77
CA ILE A 492 -20.72 1.63 20.35
C ILE A 492 -19.37 1.01 19.95
N LEU A 493 -18.25 1.56 20.44
CA LEU A 493 -16.88 1.19 20.08
C LEU A 493 -16.04 0.92 21.35
N GLN A 494 -15.67 -0.35 21.58
CA GLN A 494 -14.92 -0.77 22.76
C GLN A 494 -13.43 -0.94 22.43
N THR A 495 -12.65 0.14 22.53
CA THR A 495 -11.20 0.15 22.27
C THR A 495 -10.38 0.31 23.56
N PRO A 496 -9.16 -0.25 23.64
CA PRO A 496 -8.27 -0.06 24.80
C PRO A 496 -8.04 1.41 25.17
N GLU A 497 -7.90 2.26 24.16
CA GLU A 497 -7.65 3.69 24.30
C GLU A 497 -8.85 4.39 24.95
N LEU A 498 -10.06 4.07 24.50
CA LEU A 498 -11.29 4.62 25.05
C LEU A 498 -11.55 4.12 26.47
N LEU A 499 -11.24 2.85 26.77
CA LEU A 499 -11.32 2.31 28.12
C LEU A 499 -10.37 3.04 29.07
N LYS A 500 -9.12 3.24 28.65
CA LYS A 500 -8.11 3.96 29.41
C LYS A 500 -8.52 5.41 29.67
N ALA A 501 -9.01 6.09 28.63
CA ALA A 501 -9.50 7.45 28.76
C ALA A 501 -10.70 7.55 29.72
N ARG A 502 -11.62 6.59 29.67
CA ARG A 502 -12.75 6.52 30.62
C ARG A 502 -12.28 6.33 32.05
N ILE A 503 -11.36 5.39 32.30
CA ILE A 503 -10.79 5.17 33.64
C ILE A 503 -10.21 6.48 34.19
N LEU A 504 -9.35 7.15 33.41
CA LEU A 504 -8.75 8.42 33.82
C LEU A 504 -9.79 9.54 34.02
N ALA A 505 -10.83 9.58 33.20
CA ALA A 505 -11.92 10.53 33.30
C ALA A 505 -12.76 10.32 34.58
N TYR A 506 -13.05 9.06 34.93
CA TYR A 506 -13.76 8.70 36.16
C TYR A 506 -12.92 9.03 37.40
N GLU A 507 -11.62 8.72 37.38
CA GLU A 507 -10.68 9.06 38.47
C GLU A 507 -10.62 10.58 38.70
N ALA A 508 -10.46 11.37 37.64
CA ALA A 508 -10.43 12.82 37.74
C ALA A 508 -11.77 13.45 38.12
N GLY A 509 -12.88 12.79 37.79
CA GLY A 509 -14.23 13.17 38.18
C GLY A 509 -14.63 12.75 39.59
N GLY A 510 -13.74 12.10 40.36
CA GLY A 510 -14.03 11.62 41.72
C GLY A 510 -14.92 10.37 41.78
N ARG A 511 -15.12 9.69 40.66
CA ARG A 511 -15.97 8.49 40.50
C ARG A 511 -15.10 7.23 40.58
N MET A 512 -14.53 7.00 41.75
CA MET A 512 -13.44 6.03 41.93
C MET A 512 -13.93 4.58 41.86
N ASP A 513 -15.18 4.32 42.27
CA ASP A 513 -15.77 2.97 42.20
C ASP A 513 -15.95 2.50 40.75
N GLU A 514 -16.43 3.38 39.86
CA GLU A 514 -16.58 3.07 38.44
C GLU A 514 -15.23 2.89 37.74
N ALA A 515 -14.22 3.68 38.12
CA ALA A 515 -12.86 3.52 37.62
C ALA A 515 -12.28 2.15 38.00
N CYS A 516 -12.45 1.73 39.26
CA CYS A 516 -11.97 0.43 39.73
C CYS A 516 -12.71 -0.74 39.06
N ALA A 517 -14.02 -0.65 38.85
CA ALA A 517 -14.80 -1.66 38.14
C ALA A 517 -14.36 -1.83 36.66
N LEU A 518 -14.02 -0.73 35.98
CA LEU A 518 -13.51 -0.76 34.61
C LEU A 518 -12.09 -1.33 34.52
N ARG A 519 -11.23 -1.06 35.50
CA ARG A 519 -9.88 -1.66 35.60
C ARG A 519 -9.94 -3.18 35.77
N GLU A 520 -10.88 -3.69 36.55
CA GLU A 520 -11.08 -5.13 36.74
C GLU A 520 -11.49 -5.82 35.42
N ARG A 521 -12.35 -5.19 34.62
CA ARG A 521 -12.69 -5.67 33.27
C ARG A 521 -11.49 -5.68 32.31
N LEU A 522 -10.63 -4.66 32.37
CA LEU A 522 -9.40 -4.59 31.55
C LEU A 522 -8.46 -5.78 31.83
N MET A 523 -8.28 -6.13 33.11
CA MET A 523 -7.44 -7.25 33.54
C MET A 523 -8.02 -8.60 33.10
N HIS A 524 -9.35 -8.76 33.14
CA HIS A 524 -10.02 -9.99 32.71
C HIS A 524 -10.05 -10.21 31.19
N GLN A 525 -10.01 -9.14 30.38
CA GLN A 525 -10.05 -9.25 28.91
C GLN A 525 -8.67 -9.55 28.27
N GLY A 526 -7.63 -9.79 29.07
CA GLY A 526 -6.31 -10.22 28.56
C GLY A 526 -5.55 -9.15 27.77
N TRP A 527 -5.95 -7.88 27.85
CA TRP A 527 -5.30 -6.77 27.14
C TRP A 527 -3.99 -6.29 27.81
N ALA A 528 -3.45 -7.10 28.73
CA ALA A 528 -2.60 -6.62 29.81
C ALA A 528 -1.10 -6.47 29.49
N GLU A 529 -0.53 -7.05 28.42
CA GLU A 529 0.93 -7.29 28.49
C GLU A 529 1.87 -6.45 27.63
N ASN A 530 1.47 -5.74 26.56
CA ASN A 530 2.49 -5.10 25.69
C ASN A 530 2.28 -3.64 25.25
N ARG A 531 1.22 -2.93 25.68
CA ARG A 531 1.03 -1.49 25.33
C ARG A 531 0.67 -0.58 26.51
N ILE A 532 0.70 -1.10 27.72
CA ILE A 532 0.29 -0.35 28.91
C ILE A 532 1.55 0.13 29.63
N THR A 533 1.93 1.40 29.42
CA THR A 533 2.78 2.08 30.41
C THR A 533 2.04 1.96 31.75
N PRO A 534 2.63 1.36 32.78
CA PRO A 534 1.85 0.87 33.90
C PRO A 534 1.30 2.09 34.68
N LEU A 535 -0.02 2.10 34.88
CA LEU A 535 -0.75 3.06 35.73
C LEU A 535 -0.41 2.82 37.21
N ARG A 536 0.88 2.83 37.58
CA ARG A 536 1.44 2.32 38.86
C ARG A 536 1.01 3.08 40.10
N LYS A 537 0.54 4.33 39.99
CA LYS A 537 0.22 5.15 41.18
C LYS A 537 -1.17 4.86 41.79
N THR A 538 -2.04 4.13 41.08
CA THR A 538 -3.47 3.99 41.40
C THR A 538 -3.90 2.60 41.87
N ASP A 539 -3.04 1.59 41.75
CA ASP A 539 -3.36 0.23 42.24
C ASP A 539 -3.52 0.21 43.77
N ALA A 540 -2.84 1.12 44.48
CA ALA A 540 -3.01 1.30 45.93
C ALA A 540 -4.37 1.94 46.30
N SER A 541 -4.96 2.76 45.41
CA SER A 541 -6.21 3.51 45.65
C SER A 541 -7.44 2.61 45.52
N CYS A 542 -7.46 1.73 44.52
CA CYS A 542 -8.53 0.73 44.36
C CYS A 542 -8.48 -0.39 45.42
N MET A 543 -7.34 -0.59 46.09
CA MET A 543 -7.27 -1.44 47.28
C MET A 543 -7.79 -0.74 48.54
N GLN A 544 -7.64 0.58 48.66
CA GLN A 544 -8.13 1.35 49.81
C GLN A 544 -9.65 1.59 49.80
N SER A 545 -10.32 1.64 48.64
CA SER A 545 -11.80 1.73 48.57
C SER A 545 -12.52 0.41 48.89
N ARG A 546 -11.77 -0.70 49.07
CA ARG A 546 -12.31 -2.00 49.49
C ARG A 546 -12.42 -2.15 51.02
N HIS A 547 -12.21 -1.09 51.78
CA HIS A 547 -12.42 -0.99 53.23
C HIS A 547 -13.35 0.18 53.54
#